data_AF-A0A3D4G1N2-F1
#
_entry.id   AF-A0A3D4G1N2-F1
#
_cell.length_a   1.000
_cell.length_b   1.000
_cell.length_c   1.000
_cell.angle_alpha   90.00
_cell.angle_beta   90.00
_cell.angle_gamma   90.00
#
_symmetry.space_group_name_H-M   'P 1'
#
loop_
_entity.id
_entity.type
_entity.pdbx_description
1 polymer ?
#
loop_
_entity_poly.entity_id
_entity_poly.type
_entity_poly.pdbx_seq_one_letter_code
_entity_poly.pdbx_strand_id
1 'polypeptide(L)'
;MVSKLLLRYLDPDRPREAYFVIRGVSDIHREPIEVVLERQQLATVAQREDGTYELLGVRSGSEDSVWRVVETHGRIRSDEVSLLLPAPEDRTALRGLVRRRVVFADVSSGTVHALSKLAAGTT
;
A
#
# COMPACT_ATOMS: atom_id res chain seq x y z
N MET A 1 7.95 6.27 18.64
CA MET A 1 8.48 5.76 17.35
C MET A 1 7.34 5.13 16.58
N VAL A 2 7.09 5.60 15.35
CA VAL A 2 5.95 5.19 14.50
C VAL A 2 5.93 3.67 14.23
N SER A 3 7.08 3.01 14.27
CA SER A 3 7.24 1.57 14.03
C SER A 3 6.50 0.67 15.03
N LYS A 4 6.47 1.02 16.32
CA LYS A 4 5.74 0.21 17.32
C LYS A 4 4.23 0.21 17.10
N LEU A 5 3.68 1.27 16.49
CA LEU A 5 2.27 1.35 16.14
C LEU A 5 1.97 0.45 14.93
N LEU A 6 2.79 0.53 13.87
CA LEU A 6 2.63 -0.32 12.69
C LEU A 6 2.72 -1.81 13.04
N LEU A 7 3.69 -2.20 13.87
CA LEU A 7 3.87 -3.60 14.28
C LEU A 7 2.62 -4.18 14.97
N ARG A 8 1.98 -3.42 15.86
CA ARG A 8 0.78 -3.87 16.58
C ARG A 8 -0.44 -4.10 15.68
N TYR A 9 -0.56 -3.33 14.60
CA TYR A 9 -1.72 -3.41 13.69
C TYR A 9 -1.44 -4.23 12.43
N LEU A 10 -0.20 -4.61 12.17
CA LEU A 10 0.18 -5.52 11.11
C LEU A 10 0.22 -6.99 11.57
N ASP A 11 0.23 -7.23 12.88
CA ASP A 11 0.10 -8.56 13.50
C ASP A 11 -1.14 -9.34 13.01
N PRO A 12 -1.04 -10.65 12.74
CA PRO A 12 -2.19 -11.50 12.39
C PRO A 12 -3.31 -11.52 13.45
N ASP A 13 -2.96 -11.45 14.74
CA ASP A 13 -3.88 -11.46 15.90
C ASP A 13 -4.35 -10.04 16.28
N ARG A 14 -4.24 -9.09 15.36
CA ARG A 14 -4.67 -7.71 15.57
C ARG A 14 -6.14 -7.61 15.99
N PRO A 15 -6.50 -6.62 16.81
CA PRO A 15 -7.88 -6.45 17.27
C PRO A 15 -8.84 -5.98 16.18
N ARG A 16 -8.34 -5.30 15.12
CA ARG A 16 -9.15 -4.75 14.01
C ARG A 16 -8.36 -4.64 12.71
N GLU A 17 -9.07 -4.62 11.59
CA GLU A 17 -8.49 -4.20 10.32
C GLU A 17 -8.20 -2.71 10.30
N ALA A 18 -6.96 -2.35 9.94
CA ALA A 18 -6.48 -0.98 9.92
C ALA A 18 -5.48 -0.82 8.77
N TYR A 19 -5.61 0.29 8.06
CA TYR A 19 -4.73 0.71 6.98
C TYR A 19 -4.07 2.02 7.37
N PHE A 20 -2.83 2.23 6.94
CA PHE A 20 -2.05 3.40 7.32
C PHE A 20 -1.48 4.11 6.10
N VAL A 21 -1.54 5.44 6.15
CA VAL A 21 -0.84 6.33 5.22
C VAL A 21 -0.05 7.31 6.07
N ILE A 22 1.26 7.37 5.87
CA ILE A 22 2.11 8.37 6.53
C ILE A 22 2.05 9.64 5.69
N ARG A 23 1.67 10.78 6.27
CA ARG A 23 1.53 12.05 5.53
C ARG A 23 2.66 13.03 5.81
N GLY A 24 2.98 13.87 4.84
CA GLY A 24 3.98 14.93 4.98
C GLY A 24 5.40 14.40 5.17
N VAL A 25 5.73 13.28 4.51
CA VAL A 25 7.09 12.74 4.56
C VAL A 25 7.99 13.63 3.72
N SER A 26 8.85 14.38 4.40
CA SER A 26 9.92 15.14 3.76
C SER A 26 11.05 14.23 3.30
N ASP A 27 11.86 14.70 2.35
CA ASP A 27 13.03 13.93 1.85
C ASP A 27 14.01 13.58 2.97
N ILE A 28 14.14 14.45 3.99
CA ILE A 28 15.02 14.23 5.16
C ILE A 28 14.56 13.03 5.99
N HIS A 29 13.25 12.80 6.09
CA HIS A 29 12.69 11.71 6.91
C HIS A 29 12.41 10.43 6.13
N ARG A 30 12.38 10.51 4.80
CA ARG A 30 12.08 9.38 3.92
C ARG A 30 13.04 8.21 4.11
N GLU A 31 14.35 8.45 3.98
CA GLU A 31 15.36 7.37 4.09
C GLU A 31 15.38 6.73 5.49
N PRO A 32 15.37 7.50 6.61
CA PRO A 32 15.21 6.92 7.94
C PRO A 32 13.96 6.05 8.11
N ILE A 33 12.83 6.45 7.51
CA ILE A 33 11.59 5.66 7.53
C ILE A 33 11.77 4.36 6.73
N GLU A 34 12.32 4.44 5.51
CA GLU A 34 12.57 3.29 4.63
C GLU A 34 13.40 2.22 5.37
N VAL A 35 14.53 2.63 5.98
CA VAL A 35 15.42 1.74 6.72
C VAL A 35 14.71 1.03 7.87
N VAL A 36 13.83 1.72 8.59
CA VAL A 36 13.06 1.11 9.69
C VAL A 36 12.05 0.11 9.17
N LEU A 37 11.35 0.44 8.07
CA LEU A 37 10.39 -0.47 7.44
C LEU A 37 11.08 -1.73 6.91
N GLU A 38 12.23 -1.59 6.25
CA GLU A 38 13.03 -2.71 5.77
C GLU A 38 13.48 -3.64 6.89
N ARG A 39 14.01 -3.08 7.98
CA ARG A 39 14.45 -3.86 9.16
C ARG A 39 13.30 -4.66 9.79
N GLN A 40 12.08 -4.14 9.71
CA GLN A 40 10.89 -4.78 10.27
C GLN A 40 10.13 -5.61 9.22
N GLN A 41 10.64 -5.72 7.99
CA GLN A 41 9.99 -6.42 6.88
C GLN A 41 8.57 -5.89 6.58
N LEU A 42 8.39 -4.57 6.69
CA LEU A 42 7.12 -3.88 6.50
C LEU A 42 7.11 -3.06 5.21
N ALA A 43 5.91 -2.76 4.73
CA ALA A 43 5.65 -1.78 3.68
C ALA A 43 4.50 -0.84 4.10
N THR A 44 4.53 0.40 3.63
CA THR A 44 3.46 1.38 3.88
C THR A 44 3.33 2.35 2.72
N VAL A 45 2.13 2.92 2.54
CA VAL A 45 1.95 4.06 1.65
C VAL A 45 2.35 5.33 2.40
N ALA A 46 3.10 6.20 1.74
CA ALA A 46 3.49 7.51 2.24
C ALA A 46 3.08 8.60 1.25
N GLN A 47 2.69 9.75 1.78
CA GLN A 47 2.48 10.98 1.04
C GLN A 47 3.70 11.89 1.24
N ARG A 48 4.31 12.29 0.14
CA ARG A 48 5.38 13.30 0.10
C ARG A 48 4.84 14.70 0.38
N GLU A 49 5.73 15.63 0.69
CA GLU A 49 5.36 17.04 0.92
C GLU A 49 4.73 17.70 -0.32
N ASP A 50 5.08 17.26 -1.52
CA ASP A 50 4.45 17.71 -2.78
C ASP A 50 3.06 17.11 -3.04
N GLY A 51 2.57 16.28 -2.11
CA GLY A 51 1.26 15.63 -2.18
C GLY A 51 1.22 14.32 -2.98
N THR A 52 2.32 13.94 -3.62
CA THR A 52 2.44 12.65 -4.33
C THR A 52 2.51 11.49 -3.34
N TYR A 53 2.12 10.30 -3.80
CA TYR A 53 2.15 9.09 -2.99
C TYR A 53 3.23 8.14 -3.48
N GLU A 54 3.88 7.47 -2.55
CA GLU A 54 4.85 6.41 -2.84
C GLU A 54 4.67 5.21 -1.89
N LEU A 55 5.17 4.06 -2.34
CA LEU A 55 5.29 2.87 -1.51
C LEU A 55 6.67 2.85 -0.87
N LEU A 56 6.72 2.79 0.46
CA LEU A 56 7.95 2.70 1.25
C LEU A 56 8.08 1.30 1.87
N GLY A 57 9.31 0.86 2.08
CA GLY A 57 9.68 -0.39 2.71
C GLY A 57 9.81 -1.58 1.75
N VAL A 58 9.77 -2.79 2.31
CA VAL A 58 10.05 -4.03 1.58
C VAL A 58 8.98 -4.31 0.52
N ARG A 59 9.43 -4.38 -0.74
CA ARG A 59 8.60 -4.73 -1.89
C ARG A 59 9.44 -5.37 -3.01
N SER A 60 8.84 -6.27 -3.77
CA SER A 60 9.43 -6.74 -5.03
C SER A 60 9.22 -5.74 -6.17
N GLY A 61 9.98 -5.89 -7.26
CA GLY A 61 9.78 -5.06 -8.47
C GLY A 61 8.38 -5.21 -9.07
N SER A 62 7.79 -6.42 -9.00
CA SER A 62 6.40 -6.67 -9.42
C SER A 62 5.42 -5.98 -8.48
N GLU A 63 5.62 -6.04 -7.16
CA GLU A 63 4.78 -5.33 -6.19
C GLU A 63 4.81 -3.81 -6.41
N ASP A 64 5.98 -3.23 -6.65
CA ASP A 64 6.11 -1.80 -6.95
C ASP A 64 5.39 -1.41 -8.24
N SER A 65 5.53 -2.22 -9.30
CA SER A 65 4.88 -1.98 -10.60
C SER A 65 3.36 -2.11 -10.50
N VAL A 66 2.85 -3.16 -9.86
CA VAL A 66 1.42 -3.37 -9.64
C VAL A 66 0.84 -2.25 -8.76
N TRP A 67 1.54 -1.85 -7.70
CA TRP A 67 1.10 -0.76 -6.84
C TRP A 67 0.95 0.55 -7.62
N ARG A 68 1.93 0.89 -8.49
CA ARG A 68 1.85 2.07 -9.37
C ARG A 68 0.65 2.03 -10.33
N VAL A 69 0.31 0.86 -10.89
CA VAL A 69 -0.89 0.69 -11.72
C VAL A 69 -2.15 0.97 -10.91
N VAL A 70 -2.27 0.39 -9.71
CA VAL A 70 -3.42 0.62 -8.82
C VAL A 70 -3.52 2.09 -8.42
N GLU A 71 -2.40 2.72 -8.03
CA GLU A 71 -2.32 4.14 -7.65
C GLU A 71 -2.78 5.06 -8.80
N THR A 72 -2.37 4.75 -10.02
CA THR A 72 -2.70 5.54 -11.23
C THR A 72 -4.20 5.49 -11.52
N HIS A 73 -4.83 4.32 -11.43
CA HIS A 73 -6.26 4.16 -11.71
C HIS A 73 -7.14 4.55 -10.52
N GLY A 74 -6.59 4.50 -9.29
CA GLY A 74 -7.29 4.76 -8.04
C GLY A 74 -8.26 3.66 -7.62
N ARG A 75 -9.04 3.13 -8.57
CA ARG A 75 -9.93 1.98 -8.41
C ARG A 75 -9.87 1.11 -9.66
N ILE A 76 -9.74 -0.20 -9.48
CA ILE A 76 -9.73 -1.21 -10.53
C ILE A 76 -10.82 -2.24 -10.21
N ARG A 77 -11.70 -2.54 -11.16
CA ARG A 77 -12.69 -3.62 -11.01
C ARG A 77 -12.09 -4.98 -11.32
N SER A 78 -12.66 -6.05 -10.76
CA SER A 78 -12.14 -7.41 -10.96
C SER A 78 -12.07 -7.85 -12.43
N ASP A 79 -12.95 -7.35 -13.29
CA ASP A 79 -12.93 -7.61 -14.74
C ASP A 79 -11.82 -6.83 -15.48
N GLU A 80 -11.40 -5.68 -14.94
CA GLU A 80 -10.30 -4.86 -15.47
C GLU A 80 -8.92 -5.38 -15.01
N VAL A 81 -8.85 -6.11 -13.89
CA VAL A 81 -7.58 -6.65 -13.36
C VAL A 81 -6.84 -7.45 -14.42
N SER A 82 -7.50 -8.34 -15.15
CA SER A 82 -6.83 -9.17 -16.17
C SER A 82 -6.31 -8.37 -17.37
N LEU A 83 -6.88 -7.20 -17.64
CA LEU A 83 -6.45 -6.30 -18.71
C LEU A 83 -5.24 -5.45 -18.27
N LEU A 84 -5.32 -4.87 -17.07
CA LEU A 84 -4.32 -3.95 -16.53
C LEU A 84 -3.10 -4.68 -15.94
N LEU A 85 -3.31 -5.91 -15.46
CA LEU A 85 -2.34 -6.76 -14.76
C LEU A 85 -2.35 -8.17 -15.40
N PRO A 86 -1.94 -8.30 -16.67
CA PRO A 86 -2.12 -9.53 -17.43
C PRO A 86 -1.22 -10.68 -16.97
N ALA A 87 -0.05 -10.37 -16.38
CA ALA A 87 0.92 -11.38 -16.05
C ALA A 87 0.48 -12.18 -14.80
N PRO A 88 0.74 -13.50 -14.73
CA PRO A 88 0.41 -14.30 -13.55
C PRO A 88 1.08 -13.79 -12.26
N GLU A 89 2.29 -13.25 -12.38
CA GLU A 89 3.04 -12.61 -11.30
C GLU A 89 2.36 -11.35 -10.76
N ASP A 90 1.65 -10.59 -11.60
CA ASP A 90 0.94 -9.39 -11.16
C ASP A 90 -0.19 -9.74 -10.19
N ARG A 91 -0.91 -10.84 -10.44
CA ARG A 91 -1.96 -11.32 -9.52
C ARG A 91 -1.38 -11.75 -8.17
N THR A 92 -0.18 -12.33 -8.19
CA THR A 92 0.54 -12.72 -6.97
C THR A 92 1.01 -11.50 -6.21
N ALA A 93 1.59 -10.52 -6.90
CA ALA A 93 2.00 -9.25 -6.33
C ALA A 93 0.80 -8.48 -5.75
N LEU A 94 -0.33 -8.41 -6.46
CA LEU A 94 -1.56 -7.77 -6.00
C LEU A 94 -2.08 -8.38 -4.70
N ARG A 95 -2.12 -9.72 -4.61
CA ARG A 95 -2.46 -10.42 -3.35
C ARG A 95 -1.48 -10.09 -2.23
N GLY A 96 -0.18 -9.99 -2.54
CA GLY A 96 0.85 -9.56 -1.60
C GLY A 96 0.59 -8.16 -1.04
N LEU A 97 0.29 -7.19 -1.91
CA LEU A 97 -0.03 -5.80 -1.55
C LEU A 97 -1.30 -5.70 -0.69
N VAL A 98 -2.35 -6.46 -1.03
CA VAL A 98 -3.59 -6.52 -0.22
C VAL A 98 -3.29 -7.11 1.16
N ARG A 99 -2.52 -8.21 1.23
CA ARG A 99 -2.13 -8.84 2.50
C ARG A 99 -1.29 -7.90 3.37
N ARG A 100 -0.40 -7.12 2.75
CA ARG A 100 0.43 -6.09 3.41
C ARG A 100 -0.31 -4.79 3.67
N ARG A 101 -1.58 -4.68 3.26
CA ARG A 101 -2.47 -3.54 3.54
C ARG A 101 -1.99 -2.21 2.98
N VAL A 102 -1.32 -2.27 1.83
CA VAL A 102 -0.93 -1.08 1.05
C VAL A 102 -1.85 -0.85 -0.15
N VAL A 103 -2.79 -1.78 -0.35
CA VAL A 103 -3.90 -1.74 -1.30
C VAL A 103 -5.13 -2.29 -0.58
N PHE A 104 -6.31 -1.73 -0.85
CA PHE A 104 -7.57 -2.20 -0.27
C PHE A 104 -8.36 -3.02 -1.29
N ALA A 105 -8.76 -4.24 -0.92
CA ALA A 105 -9.66 -5.04 -1.73
C ALA A 105 -11.05 -5.02 -1.08
N ASP A 106 -12.02 -4.45 -1.79
CA ASP A 106 -13.42 -4.52 -1.40
C ASP A 106 -14.02 -5.79 -2.00
N VAL A 107 -14.19 -6.79 -1.15
CA VAL A 107 -14.73 -8.10 -1.53
C VAL A 107 -16.22 -7.98 -1.90
N SER A 108 -16.95 -7.02 -1.33
CA SER A 108 -18.38 -6.85 -1.55
C SER A 108 -18.69 -6.32 -2.96
N SER A 109 -17.83 -5.44 -3.47
CA SER A 109 -17.96 -4.82 -4.79
C SER A 109 -17.07 -5.49 -5.85
N GLY A 110 -16.12 -6.34 -5.46
CA GLY A 110 -15.12 -6.90 -6.37
C GLY A 110 -14.17 -5.85 -6.93
N THR A 111 -13.85 -4.81 -6.15
CA THR A 111 -12.95 -3.73 -6.57
C THR A 111 -11.69 -3.67 -5.72
N VAL A 112 -10.62 -3.20 -6.34
CA VAL A 112 -9.34 -2.92 -5.69
C VAL A 112 -9.10 -1.42 -5.72
N HIS A 113 -8.70 -0.85 -4.59
CA HIS A 113 -8.51 0.58 -4.41
C HIS A 113 -7.08 0.90 -3.98
N ALA A 114 -6.54 1.96 -4.58
CA ALA A 114 -5.36 2.63 -4.06
C ALA A 114 -5.68 3.24 -2.70
N LEU A 115 -4.79 3.00 -1.73
CA LEU A 115 -5.03 3.45 -0.37
C LEU A 115 -5.02 4.99 -0.26
N SER A 116 -4.23 5.66 -1.11
CA SER A 116 -4.18 7.13 -1.21
C SER A 116 -5.56 7.75 -1.47
N LYS A 117 -6.34 7.13 -2.38
CA LYS A 117 -7.65 7.65 -2.81
C LYS A 117 -8.72 7.43 -1.76
N LEU A 118 -8.63 6.34 -1.00
CA LEU A 118 -9.52 6.09 0.14
C LEU A 118 -9.24 7.07 1.29
N ALA A 119 -7.97 7.30 1.59
CA ALA A 119 -7.55 8.20 2.67
C ALA A 119 -7.84 9.69 2.36
N ALA A 120 -7.92 10.06 1.08
CA ALA A 120 -8.29 11.42 0.67
C ALA A 120 -9.79 11.72 0.84
N GLY A 121 -10.66 10.70 0.77
CA GLY A 121 -12.11 10.85 0.85
C GLY A 121 -12.71 10.87 2.26
N THR A 122 -11.88 10.82 3.32
CA THR A 122 -12.32 10.71 4.72
C THR A 122 -12.28 12.03 5.50
N THR A 123 -12.25 13.17 4.82
CA THR A 123 -12.17 14.51 5.43
C THR A 123 -13.53 15.17 5.55
#